data_AF-A0A0Q5YVH6-F1
#
_entry.id   AF-A0A0Q5YVH6-F1
#
_cell.length_a   1.000
_cell.length_b   1.000
_cell.length_c   1.000
_cell.angle_alpha   90.00
_cell.angle_beta   90.00
_cell.angle_gamma   90.00
#
_symmetry.space_group_name_H-M   'P 1'
#
loop_
_entity.id
_entity.type
_entity.pdbx_description
1 polymer ?
#
loop_
_entity_poly.entity_id
_entity_poly.type
_entity_poly.pdbx_seq_one_letter_code
_entity_poly.pdbx_strand_id
1 'polypeptide(L)' 'MVDDARTPGKGQPPGPHEDDTKPTSGAKTAPSDKGRPENDQGALNERLDEALEETFPSSDPVSVKITK' A
#
# COMPACT_ATOMS: atom_id res chain seq x y z
N MET A 1 -53.61 16.06 -0.38
CA MET A 1 -53.06 17.43 -0.25
C MET A 1 -51.55 17.29 -0.15
N VAL A 2 -50.84 18.01 -1.01
CA VAL A 2 -49.38 18.17 -1.01
C VAL A 2 -48.93 18.77 0.31
N ASP A 3 -47.84 18.27 0.88
CA ASP A 3 -46.90 19.11 1.59
C ASP A 3 -45.47 18.75 1.15
N ASP A 4 -44.86 19.79 0.59
CA ASP A 4 -43.51 19.99 0.13
C ASP A 4 -42.54 20.10 1.33
N ALA A 5 -41.33 19.53 1.24
CA ALA A 5 -40.10 20.17 1.75
C ALA A 5 -38.86 19.26 1.62
N ARG A 6 -38.15 19.48 0.51
CA ARG A 6 -36.72 19.84 0.47
C ARG A 6 -35.71 19.06 1.34
N THR A 7 -34.97 18.23 0.64
CA THR A 7 -33.59 17.78 0.90
C THR A 7 -32.64 18.91 1.33
N PRO A 8 -31.80 18.66 2.35
CA PRO A 8 -30.38 18.94 2.26
C PRO A 8 -29.65 17.60 2.43
N GLY A 9 -29.06 17.03 1.37
CA GLY A 9 -27.85 17.60 0.82
C GLY A 9 -26.72 17.52 1.83
N LYS A 10 -26.61 16.42 2.59
CA LYS A 10 -25.36 16.05 3.26
C LYS A 10 -24.36 15.69 2.16
N GLY A 11 -23.82 16.72 1.51
CA GLY A 11 -22.57 16.64 0.76
C GLY A 11 -21.45 16.43 1.78
N GLN A 12 -21.42 15.26 2.40
CA GLN A 12 -20.18 14.75 2.95
C GLN A 12 -19.34 14.38 1.72
N PRO A 13 -18.18 15.02 1.48
CA PRO A 13 -17.27 14.51 0.46
C PRO A 13 -17.00 13.04 0.81
N PRO A 14 -16.93 12.12 -0.17
CA PRO A 14 -16.44 10.80 0.12
C PRO A 14 -15.05 10.98 0.74
N GLY A 15 -14.94 10.76 2.04
CA GLY A 15 -13.65 10.45 2.63
C GLY A 15 -13.15 9.19 1.94
N PRO A 16 -11.83 8.96 1.85
CA PRO A 16 -11.32 7.69 1.37
C PRO A 16 -11.82 6.59 2.32
N HIS A 17 -12.93 5.97 1.94
CA HIS A 17 -13.41 4.74 2.54
C HIS A 17 -12.91 3.62 1.65
N GLU A 18 -12.15 2.73 2.28
CA GLU A 18 -12.11 1.31 1.97
C GLU A 18 -11.41 0.98 0.65
N ASP A 19 -10.08 0.77 0.72
CA ASP A 19 -9.44 -0.43 0.18
C ASP A 19 -7.96 -0.50 0.59
N ASP A 20 -7.66 -0.49 1.88
CA ASP A 20 -6.49 -1.22 2.41
C ASP A 20 -6.84 -2.73 2.49
N THR A 21 -7.53 -3.24 1.47
CA THR A 21 -7.54 -4.67 1.19
C THR A 21 -6.15 -5.02 0.70
N LYS A 22 -5.21 -5.16 1.66
CA LYS A 22 -4.00 -5.97 1.52
C LYS A 22 -4.38 -7.12 0.61
N PRO A 23 -3.81 -7.26 -0.61
CA PRO A 23 -4.19 -8.32 -1.50
C PRO A 23 -4.05 -9.60 -0.69
N THR A 24 -5.19 -10.25 -0.42
CA THR A 24 -5.23 -11.60 0.12
C THR A 24 -4.72 -12.47 -1.02
N SER A 25 -3.39 -12.51 -1.15
CA SER A 25 -2.71 -13.42 -2.03
C SER A 25 -3.27 -14.80 -1.72
N GLY A 26 -3.95 -15.38 -2.71
CA GLY A 26 -4.71 -16.60 -2.52
C GLY A 26 -3.84 -17.68 -1.89
N ALA A 27 -4.11 -18.00 -0.63
CA ALA A 27 -3.44 -19.07 0.08
C ALA A 27 -4.49 -20.05 0.59
N LYS A 28 -4.97 -20.88 -0.35
CA LYS A 28 -5.39 -22.23 -0.01
C LYS A 28 -4.23 -22.90 0.75
N THR A 29 -4.44 -23.24 2.02
CA THR A 29 -3.79 -24.34 2.75
C THR A 29 -2.34 -24.66 2.32
N ALA A 30 -1.42 -23.72 2.49
CA ALA A 30 0.01 -24.03 2.58
C ALA A 30 0.36 -24.24 4.06
N PRO A 31 1.23 -25.19 4.42
CA PRO A 31 1.75 -25.28 5.78
C PRO A 31 2.32 -23.92 6.17
N SER A 32 1.94 -23.40 7.34
CA SER A 32 2.45 -22.12 7.82
C SER A 32 3.95 -22.21 8.01
N ASP A 33 4.72 -21.59 7.12
CA ASP A 33 6.18 -21.48 7.21
C ASP A 33 6.66 -20.55 8.34
N LYS A 34 5.76 -20.16 9.25
CA LYS A 34 6.03 -19.36 10.46
C LYS A 34 7.02 -20.01 11.43
N GLY A 35 7.28 -21.31 11.31
CA GLY A 35 8.24 -22.03 12.15
C GLY A 35 9.65 -22.12 11.56
N ARG A 36 9.89 -21.61 10.35
CA ARG A 36 11.21 -21.66 9.72
C ARG A 36 12.09 -20.54 10.27
N PRO A 37 13.35 -20.82 10.66
CA PRO A 37 14.27 -19.79 11.11
C PRO A 37 14.56 -18.75 10.01
N GLU A 38 14.47 -19.14 8.73
CA GLU A 38 14.59 -18.20 7.61
C GLU A 38 13.44 -17.19 7.46
N ASN A 39 12.30 -17.43 8.12
CA ASN A 39 11.13 -16.54 8.08
C ASN A 39 11.01 -15.64 9.31
N ASP A 40 12.10 -15.52 10.08
CA ASP A 40 12.17 -14.52 11.14
C ASP A 40 11.91 -13.12 10.57
N GLN A 41 10.92 -12.44 11.14
CA GLN A 41 10.46 -11.16 10.62
C GLN A 41 11.53 -10.08 10.71
N GLY A 42 12.43 -10.14 11.71
CA GLY A 42 13.52 -9.20 11.86
C GLY A 42 14.57 -9.38 10.76
N ALA A 43 15.01 -10.62 10.55
CA ALA A 43 15.97 -10.95 9.49
C ALA A 43 15.43 -10.63 8.07
N LEU A 44 14.13 -10.82 7.85
CA LEU A 44 13.49 -10.43 6.59
C LEU A 44 13.45 -8.90 6.41
N ASN A 45 13.15 -8.15 7.47
CA ASN A 45 13.10 -6.70 7.41
C ASN A 45 14.48 -6.11 7.08
N GLU A 46 15.53 -6.56 7.75
CA GLU A 46 16.91 -6.10 7.51
C GLU A 46 17.35 -6.35 6.06
N ARG A 47 17.06 -7.53 5.49
CA ARG A 47 17.34 -7.84 4.08
C ARG A 47 16.57 -6.97 3.10
N LEU A 48 15.33 -6.58 3.44
CA LEU A 48 14.52 -5.71 2.59
C LEU A 48 15.11 -4.30 2.57
N ASP A 49 15.48 -3.79 3.73
CA ASP A 49 16.10 -2.46 3.86
C ASP A 49 17.44 -2.40 3.11
N GLU A 50 18.30 -3.42 3.27
CA GLU A 50 19.57 -3.54 2.53
C GLU A 50 19.35 -3.58 1.00
N ALA A 51 18.43 -4.41 0.52
CA ALA A 51 18.12 -4.50 -0.90
C ALA A 51 17.55 -3.19 -1.48
N LEU A 52 16.83 -2.41 -0.68
CA LEU A 52 16.33 -1.09 -1.07
C LEU A 52 17.48 -0.08 -1.16
N GLU A 53 18.40 -0.07 -0.20
CA GLU A 53 19.58 0.80 -0.24
C GLU A 53 20.49 0.49 -1.44
N GLU A 54 20.65 -0.79 -1.79
CA GLU A 54 21.43 -1.22 -2.96
C GLU A 54 20.75 -0.88 -4.30
N THR A 55 19.42 -1.01 -4.38
CA THR A 55 18.65 -0.76 -5.61
C THR A 55 18.49 0.73 -5.90
N PHE A 56 18.63 1.57 -4.87
CA PHE A 56 18.52 3.02 -4.98
C PHE A 56 19.81 3.73 -4.55
N PRO A 57 20.90 3.60 -5.34
CA PRO A 57 22.21 4.24 -5.05
C PRO A 57 22.14 5.78 -5.00
N SER A 58 21.01 6.38 -5.42
CA SER A 58 20.61 7.78 -5.23
C SER A 58 19.08 7.84 -5.36
N SER A 59 18.36 8.14 -4.28
CA SER A 59 16.89 7.98 -4.19
C SER A 59 16.03 8.90 -5.07
N ASP A 60 16.60 9.56 -6.07
CA ASP A 60 15.86 10.31 -7.09
C ASP A 60 16.66 10.25 -8.42
N PRO A 61 16.07 9.79 -9.54
CA PRO A 61 16.73 9.90 -10.84
C PRO A 61 17.23 11.33 -11.11
N VAL A 62 18.45 11.46 -11.62
CA VAL A 62 19.06 12.77 -11.92
C VAL A 62 18.24 13.46 -13.03
N SER A 63 17.61 14.60 -12.71
CA SER A 63 16.84 15.38 -13.69
C SER A 63 17.75 15.97 -14.77
N VAL A 64 17.75 15.38 -15.97
CA VAL A 64 18.50 15.91 -17.13
C VAL A 64 17.69 16.97 -17.89
N LYS A 65 18.29 18.14 -18.10
CA LYS A 65 17.70 19.19 -18.95
C LYS A 65 18.08 18.90 -20.40
N ILE A 66 17.10 18.60 -21.25
CA ILE A 66 17.31 18.43 -22.69
C ILE A 66 17.53 19.82 -23.30
N THR A 67 18.78 20.17 -23.59
CA THR A 67 19.12 21.35 -24.40
C THR A 67 19.10 20.96 -25.87
N LYS A 68 18.36 21.72 -26.68
CA LYS A 68 18.27 21.57 -28.15
C LYS A 68 19.28 22.46 -28.85
#